data_AF-X0VTE2-F1
#
_entry.id   AF-X0VTE2-F1
#
_cell.length_a   1.000
_cell.length_b   1.000
_cell.length_c   1.000
_cell.angle_alpha   90.00
_cell.angle_beta   90.00
_cell.angle_gamma   90.00
#
_symmetry.space_group_name_H-M   'P 1'
#
loop_
_entity.id
_entity.type
_entity.pdbx_description
1 polymer ?
#
loop_
_entity_poly.entity_id
_entity_poly.type
_entity_poly.pdbx_seq_one_letter_code
_entity_poly.pdbx_strand_id
1 'polypeptide(L)' 'IFLHELRYVKPTLNGNDLISMGIAPGPQIKEILERLYEARLNGEVTTKQDEEELVRGWLLG' A
#
# COMPACT_ATOMS: atom_id res chain seq x y z
N ILE A 1 -7.59 -24.88 8.60
CA ILE A 1 -6.27 -24.36 9.04
C ILE A 1 -6.11 -23.02 8.33
N PHE A 2 -6.31 -21.91 9.04
CA PHE A 2 -6.36 -20.57 8.44
C PHE A 2 -4.96 -19.93 8.48
N LEU A 3 -4.53 -19.40 7.34
CA LEU A 3 -3.24 -18.76 7.06
C LEU A 3 -2.98 -17.58 8.02
N HIS A 4 -2.20 -17.79 9.07
CA HIS A 4 -1.93 -16.75 10.08
C HIS A 4 -0.62 -15.97 9.85
N GLU A 5 0.17 -16.34 8.83
CA GLU A 5 1.51 -15.76 8.60
C GLU A 5 1.48 -14.45 7.79
N LEU A 6 0.35 -14.14 7.15
CA LEU A 6 0.14 -12.91 6.38
C LEU A 6 -0.07 -11.67 7.26
N ARG A 7 -0.33 -11.83 8.57
CA ARG A 7 -0.75 -10.70 9.43
C ARG A 7 0.36 -9.69 9.78
N TYR A 8 1.62 -10.01 9.49
CA TYR A 8 2.78 -9.21 9.91
C TYR A 8 3.34 -8.29 8.81
N VAL A 9 3.02 -8.54 7.53
CA VAL A 9 3.48 -7.71 6.42
C VAL A 9 2.52 -6.53 6.25
N LYS A 10 2.51 -5.56 7.17
CA LYS A 10 1.71 -4.35 6.97
C LYS A 10 2.48 -3.34 6.13
N PRO A 11 1.85 -2.68 5.14
CA PRO A 11 2.48 -1.55 4.46
C PRO A 11 2.87 -0.47 5.48
N THR A 12 3.95 0.25 5.19
CA THR A 12 4.47 1.34 6.03
C THR A 12 3.60 2.59 5.81
N LEU A 13 3.10 2.76 4.60
CA LEU A 13 2.04 3.72 4.28
C LEU A 13 0.71 3.30 4.87
N ASN A 14 -0.01 4.28 5.42
CA ASN A 14 -1.37 4.14 5.91
C ASN A 14 -2.32 5.02 5.09
N GLY A 15 -3.63 4.89 5.35
CA GLY A 15 -4.64 5.67 4.64
C GLY A 15 -4.45 7.19 4.78
N ASN A 16 -3.90 7.70 5.88
CA ASN A 16 -3.67 9.13 6.05
C ASN A 16 -2.50 9.64 5.21
N ASP A 17 -1.44 8.84 5.04
CA ASP A 17 -0.36 9.16 4.11
C ASP A 17 -0.93 9.25 2.67
N LEU A 18 -1.77 8.29 2.27
CA LEU A 18 -2.42 8.31 0.95
C LEU A 18 -3.30 9.54 0.76
N ILE A 19 -4.08 9.93 1.77
CA ILE A 19 -4.88 11.16 1.73
C ILE A 19 -3.98 12.39 1.56
N SER A 20 -2.85 12.43 2.28
CA SER A 20 -1.87 13.53 2.18
C SER A 20 -1.18 13.59 0.81
N MET A 21 -1.09 12.46 0.10
CA MET A 21 -0.57 12.38 -1.26
C MET A 21 -1.59 12.85 -2.32
N GLY A 22 -2.81 13.21 -1.92
CA GLY A 22 -3.86 13.70 -2.82
C GLY A 22 -4.92 12.67 -3.19
N ILE A 23 -4.91 11.49 -2.56
CA ILE A 23 -5.91 10.44 -2.83
C ILE A 23 -7.18 10.74 -2.04
N ALA A 24 -8.32 10.81 -2.73
CA ALA A 24 -9.57 11.09 -2.06
C ALA A 24 -9.98 9.91 -1.13
N PRO A 25 -10.42 10.20 0.12
CA PRO A 25 -10.85 9.18 1.04
C PRO A 25 -12.03 8.38 0.47
N GLY A 26 -11.89 7.05 0.42
CA GLY A 26 -12.90 6.19 -0.19
C GLY A 26 -12.41 4.77 -0.46
N PRO A 27 -13.19 3.95 -1.18
CA PRO A 27 -12.83 2.56 -1.49
C PRO A 27 -11.50 2.43 -2.25
N GLN A 28 -11.11 3.46 -3.02
CA GLN A 28 -9.81 3.51 -3.70
C GLN A 28 -8.62 3.41 -2.73
N ILE A 29 -8.71 3.98 -1.52
CA ILE A 29 -7.64 3.87 -0.52
C ILE A 29 -7.47 2.42 -0.09
N LYS A 30 -8.57 1.70 0.09
CA LYS A 30 -8.53 0.27 0.42
C LYS A 30 -7.83 -0.52 -0.69
N GLU A 31 -8.18 -0.24 -1.94
CA GLU A 31 -7.61 -0.91 -3.11
C GLU A 31 -6.10 -0.65 -3.25
N ILE A 32 -5.67 0.59 -3.00
CA ILE A 32 -4.25 0.98 -3.00
C ILE A 32 -3.48 0.34 -1.85
N LEU A 33 -4.06 0.29 -0.65
CA LEU A 33 -3.46 -0.39 0.49
C LEU A 33 -3.36 -1.90 0.28
N GLU A 34 -4.36 -2.52 -0.36
CA GLU A 34 -4.33 -3.94 -0.75
C GLU A 34 -3.22 -4.22 -1.76
N ARG A 35 -3.09 -3.38 -2.81
CA ARG A 35 -1.99 -3.51 -3.77
C ARG A 35 -0.61 -3.29 -3.15
N LEU A 36 -0.47 -2.31 -2.26
CA LEU A 36 0.78 -2.08 -1.51
C LEU A 36 1.14 -3.26 -0.63
N TYR A 37 0.14 -3.85 0.01
CA TYR A 37 0.29 -5.05 0.81
C TYR A 37 0.77 -6.23 -0.05
N GLU A 38 0.15 -6.45 -1.22
CA GLU A 38 0.57 -7.49 -2.17
C GLU A 38 1.99 -7.25 -2.70
N ALA A 39 2.32 -6.02 -3.12
CA ALA A 39 3.65 -5.66 -3.58
C ALA A 39 4.71 -5.93 -2.50
N ARG A 40 4.37 -5.65 -1.24
CA ARG A 40 5.26 -5.93 -0.12
C ARG A 40 5.39 -7.43 0.17
N LEU A 41 4.30 -8.18 -0.02
CA LEU A 41 4.28 -9.64 0.09
C LEU A 41 5.18 -10.29 -0.97
N ASN A 42 5.14 -9.75 -2.19
CA ASN A 42 5.96 -10.19 -3.31
C ASN A 42 7.42 -9.74 -3.18
N GLY A 43 7.74 -8.86 -2.23
CA GLY A 43 9.06 -8.27 -2.05
C GLY A 43 9.41 -7.22 -3.10
N GLU A 44 8.42 -6.71 -3.84
CA GLU A 44 8.58 -5.62 -4.81
C GLU A 44 8.91 -4.31 -4.09
N VAL A 45 8.25 -4.07 -2.96
CA VAL A 45 8.49 -2.91 -2.10
C VAL A 45 8.86 -3.38 -0.70
N THR A 46 9.88 -2.79 -0.08
CA THR A 46 10.32 -3.14 1.29
C THR A 46 10.44 -1.94 2.21
N THR A 47 10.48 -0.73 1.66
CA THR A 47 10.65 0.51 2.41
C THR A 47 9.49 1.46 2.18
N LYS A 48 9.30 2.42 3.10
CA LYS A 48 8.26 3.46 2.96
C LYS A 48 8.40 4.25 1.65
N GLN A 49 9.62 4.62 1.27
CA GLN A 49 9.87 5.38 0.04
C GLN A 49 9.48 4.59 -1.21
N ASP A 50 9.74 3.29 -1.22
CA ASP A 50 9.39 2.39 -2.33
C ASP A 50 7.86 2.30 -2.49
N GLU A 51 7.15 2.17 -1.37
CA GLU A 51 5.69 2.24 -1.34
C GLU A 51 5.17 3.61 -1.84
N GLU A 52 5.83 4.72 -1.47
CA GLU A 52 5.45 6.06 -1.93
C GLU A 52 5.66 6.24 -3.44
N GLU A 53 6.78 5.75 -3.98
CA GLU A 53 7.05 5.78 -5.42
C GLU A 53 6.05 4.94 -6.20
N LEU A 54 5.71 3.75 -5.69
CA LEU A 54 4.71 2.86 -6.30
C LEU A 54 3.33 3.55 -6.38
N VAL A 55 2.90 4.16 -5.27
CA VAL A 55 1.63 4.91 -5.21
C VAL A 55 1.66 6.11 -6.15
N ARG A 56 2.76 6.86 -6.19
CA ARG A 56 2.92 7.99 -7.13
C ARG A 56 2.84 7.53 -8.58
N GLY A 57 3.40 6.35 -8.89
CA GLY A 57 3.27 5.71 -10.19
C GLY A 57 1.82 5.43 -10.59
N TRP A 58 0.97 5.01 -9.64
CA TRP A 58 -0.46 4.80 -9.89
C TRP A 58 -1.26 6.10 -10.08
N LEU A 59 -0.80 7.21 -9.48
CA LEU A 59 -1.45 8.52 -9.60
C LEU A 59 -1.11 9.26 -10.90
N LEU A 60 0.01 8.91 -11.54
CA LEU A 60 0.48 9.49 -12.80
C LEU A 60 -0.02 8.74 -14.05
N GLY A 61 -0.88 7.72 -13.87
CA GLY A 61 -1.45 6.87 -14.93
C GLY A 61 -2.85 7.26 -15.35
#